data_AF-A0A2M7X7F4-F1
#
_entry.id   AF-A0A2M7X7F4-F1
#
_cell.length_a   1.000
_cell.length_b   1.000
_cell.length_c   1.000
_cell.angle_alpha   90.00
_cell.angle_beta   90.00
_cell.angle_gamma   90.00
#
_symmetry.space_group_name_H-M   'P 1'
#
loop_
_entity.id
_entity.type
_entity.pdbx_description
1 polymer ?
#
loop_
_entity_poly.entity_id
_entity_poly.type
_entity_poly.pdbx_seq_one_letter_code
_entity_poly.pdbx_strand_id
1 'polypeptide(L)' 'AAGKSDEKACRWVLITTLLALQNEARARGANAVVEIISYYKKQRQADPVTVQCHAGAFVAGIALKGKYAKVQGH' A
#
# COMPACT_ATOMS: atom_id res chain seq x y z
N ALA A 1 -14.98 -18.85 -3.83
CA ALA A 1 -14.01 -17.77 -4.13
C ALA A 1 -14.74 -16.69 -4.91
N ALA A 2 -14.82 -15.51 -4.34
CA ALA A 2 -15.49 -14.37 -4.89
C ALA A 2 -14.52 -13.63 -5.83
N GLY A 3 -13.83 -14.33 -6.74
CA GLY A 3 -12.58 -13.84 -7.35
C GLY A 3 -12.63 -12.43 -7.96
N LYS A 4 -13.75 -12.04 -8.58
CA LYS A 4 -13.95 -10.67 -9.08
C LYS A 4 -14.26 -9.65 -7.98
N SER A 5 -14.94 -10.07 -6.92
CA SER A 5 -15.21 -9.25 -5.74
C SER A 5 -13.97 -9.11 -4.86
N ASP A 6 -13.17 -10.17 -4.76
CA ASP A 6 -11.89 -10.21 -4.05
C ASP A 6 -10.89 -9.25 -4.72
N GLU A 7 -10.76 -9.29 -6.05
CA GLU A 7 -9.91 -8.35 -6.80
C GLU A 7 -10.36 -6.89 -6.62
N LYS A 8 -11.68 -6.62 -6.69
CA LYS A 8 -12.22 -5.27 -6.45
C LYS A 8 -11.95 -4.80 -5.03
N ALA A 9 -12.14 -5.65 -4.03
CA ALA A 9 -11.85 -5.34 -2.64
C ALA A 9 -10.35 -5.06 -2.45
N CYS A 10 -9.49 -5.89 -3.03
CA CYS A 10 -8.05 -5.69 -3.00
C CYS A 10 -7.61 -4.38 -3.67
N ARG A 11 -8.18 -4.04 -4.83
CA ARG A 11 -7.90 -2.78 -5.51
C ARG A 11 -8.37 -1.58 -4.70
N TRP A 12 -9.55 -1.68 -4.09
CA TRP A 12 -10.07 -0.63 -3.23
C TRP A 12 -9.14 -0.41 -2.02
N VAL A 13 -8.80 -1.49 -1.31
CA VAL A 13 -7.88 -1.44 -0.17
C VAL A 13 -6.52 -0.87 -0.58
N LEU A 14 -5.98 -1.27 -1.73
CA LEU A 14 -4.70 -0.74 -2.24
C LEU A 14 -4.74 0.79 -2.36
N ILE A 15 -5.77 1.32 -3.03
CA ILE A 15 -5.93 2.77 -3.21
C ILE A 15 -6.07 3.47 -1.85
N THR A 16 -6.88 2.91 -0.92
CA THR A 16 -7.04 3.50 0.41
C THR A 16 -5.74 3.51 1.21
N THR A 17 -4.93 2.44 1.13
CA THR A 17 -3.63 2.35 1.80
C THR A 17 -2.64 3.36 1.22
N LEU A 18 -2.60 3.52 -0.10
CA LEU A 18 -1.73 4.51 -0.75
C LEU A 18 -2.14 5.95 -0.36
N LEU A 19 -3.45 6.22 -0.28
CA LEU A 19 -3.95 7.51 0.17
C LEU A 19 -3.57 7.77 1.64
N ALA A 20 -3.67 6.77 2.50
CA ALA A 20 -3.24 6.88 3.90
C ALA A 20 -1.73 7.20 4.00
N LEU A 21 -0.89 6.52 3.22
CA LEU A 21 0.54 6.81 3.14
C LEU A 21 0.81 8.25 2.66
N GLN A 22 0.07 8.72 1.66
CA GLN A 22 0.19 10.09 1.16
C GLN A 22 -0.23 11.12 2.22
N ASN A 23 -1.31 10.86 2.96
CA ASN A 23 -1.77 11.73 4.05
C ASN A 23 -0.73 11.82 5.17
N GLU A 24 -0.20 10.68 5.60
CA GLU A 24 0.87 10.60 6.59
C GLU A 24 2.15 11.31 6.14
N ALA A 25 2.51 11.17 4.86
CA ALA A 25 3.65 11.88 4.28
C ALA A 25 3.47 13.40 4.43
N ARG A 26 2.31 13.92 4.03
CA ARG A 26 1.97 15.34 4.16
C ARG A 26 1.99 15.82 5.61
N ALA A 27 1.41 15.04 6.52
CA ALA A 27 1.41 15.35 7.96
C ALA A 27 2.83 15.45 8.55
N ARG A 28 3.79 14.70 7.98
CA ARG A 28 5.20 14.71 8.37
C ARG A 28 6.04 15.71 7.56
N GLY A 29 5.40 16.56 6.76
CA GLY A 29 6.07 17.55 5.91
C GLY A 29 6.81 16.95 4.71
N ALA A 30 6.60 15.69 4.37
CA ALA A 30 7.10 15.06 3.15
C ALA A 30 6.13 15.29 1.96
N ASN A 31 6.64 15.20 0.73
CA ASN A 31 5.83 15.31 -0.50
C ASN A 31 5.76 13.99 -1.30
N ALA A 32 6.53 12.98 -0.91
CA ALA A 32 6.57 11.69 -1.56
C ALA A 32 6.68 10.54 -0.56
N VAL A 33 6.22 9.37 -0.99
CA VAL A 33 6.47 8.08 -0.32
C VAL A 33 7.25 7.22 -1.29
N VAL A 34 8.48 6.88 -0.92
CA VAL A 34 9.42 6.11 -1.75
C VAL A 34 9.72 4.77 -1.10
N GLU A 35 10.34 3.86 -1.85
CA GLU A 35 10.68 2.51 -1.36
C GLU A 35 9.46 1.79 -0.75
N ILE A 36 8.32 1.88 -1.43
CA ILE A 36 7.10 1.17 -1.03
C ILE A 36 7.32 -0.33 -1.21
N ILE A 37 7.18 -1.09 -0.13
CA ILE A 37 7.35 -2.53 -0.08
C ILE A 37 6.14 -3.19 0.55
N SER A 38 5.81 -4.41 0.11
CA SER A 38 4.86 -5.26 0.81
C SER A 38 5.53 -5.82 2.07
N TYR A 39 4.91 -5.60 3.22
CA TYR A 39 5.42 -6.08 4.52
C TYR A 39 4.41 -7.02 5.15
N TYR A 40 4.46 -8.29 4.75
CA TYR A 40 3.57 -9.32 5.27
C TYR A 40 4.35 -10.37 6.05
N LYS A 41 3.85 -10.76 7.24
CA LYS A 41 4.49 -11.74 8.14
C LYS A 41 6.00 -11.53 8.37
N LYS A 42 6.44 -10.28 8.51
CA LYS A 42 7.86 -9.88 8.67
C LYS A 42 8.76 -10.17 7.46
N GLN A 43 8.23 -10.65 6.34
CA GLN A 43 8.96 -10.80 5.09
C GLN A 43 8.84 -9.51 4.27
N ARG A 44 9.99 -8.95 3.89
CA ARG A 44 10.05 -7.81 2.97
C ARG A 44 10.01 -8.36 1.56
N GLN A 45 8.89 -8.15 0.88
CA GLN A 45 8.79 -8.32 -0.57
C GLN A 45 8.95 -6.94 -1.19
N ALA A 46 10.17 -6.62 -1.62
CA ALA A 46 10.48 -5.40 -2.35
C ALA A 46 10.22 -5.64 -3.83
N ASP A 47 8.97 -5.96 -4.18
CA ASP A 47 8.54 -5.99 -5.57
C ASP A 47 7.78 -4.69 -5.86
N PRO A 48 8.27 -3.84 -6.78
CA PRO A 48 7.66 -2.54 -7.04
C PRO A 48 6.33 -2.65 -7.80
N VAL A 49 5.98 -3.83 -8.31
CA VAL A 49 4.80 -4.06 -9.15
C VAL A 49 3.75 -4.90 -8.43
N THR A 50 4.17 -5.75 -7.50
CA THR A 50 3.34 -6.79 -6.90
C THR A 50 3.04 -6.48 -5.43
N VAL A 51 1.75 -6.39 -5.12
CA VAL A 51 1.26 -6.19 -3.76
C VAL A 51 0.50 -7.43 -3.30
N GLN A 52 0.81 -7.93 -2.11
CA GLN A 52 0.04 -9.02 -1.51
C GLN A 52 -1.20 -8.48 -0.82
N CYS A 53 -2.36 -8.83 -1.37
CA CYS A 53 -3.66 -8.61 -0.76
C CYS A 53 -4.17 -9.89 -0.10
N HIS A 54 -4.73 -9.74 1.10
CA HIS A 54 -5.42 -10.82 1.79
C HIS A 54 -6.91 -10.50 1.87
N ALA A 55 -7.70 -11.07 0.94
CA ALA A 55 -9.15 -11.00 0.96
C ALA A 55 -9.71 -12.19 1.76
N GLY A 56 -10.20 -11.93 2.97
CA GLY A 56 -10.97 -12.88 3.78
C GLY A 56 -12.47 -12.76 3.50
N ALA A 57 -13.27 -13.64 4.11
CA ALA A 57 -14.72 -13.69 3.91
C ALA A 57 -15.45 -12.37 4.23
N PHE A 58 -14.84 -11.49 5.04
CA PHE A 58 -15.44 -10.22 5.48
C PHE A 58 -14.54 -8.98 5.31
N VAL A 59 -13.22 -9.16 5.21
CA VAL A 59 -12.27 -8.04 5.20
C VAL A 59 -11.15 -8.34 4.21
N ALA A 60 -10.78 -7.34 3.41
CA ALA A 60 -9.56 -7.32 2.62
C ALA A 60 -8.51 -6.43 3.30
N GLY A 61 -7.24 -6.85 3.29
CA GLY A 61 -6.15 -6.12 3.90
C GLY A 61 -4.88 -6.18 3.07
N ILE A 62 -4.15 -5.06 3.03
CA ILE A 62 -2.82 -4.93 2.42
C ILE A 62 -1.92 -4.22 3.44
N ALA A 63 -0.71 -4.75 3.63
CA ALA A 63 0.30 -4.15 4.50
C ALA A 63 1.46 -3.61 3.67
N LEU A 64 1.57 -2.28 3.58
CA LEU A 64 2.68 -1.59 2.91
C LEU A 64 3.57 -0.89 3.93
N LYS A 65 4.87 -0.82 3.63
CA LYS A 65 5.82 0.10 4.28
C LYS A 65 6.43 0.99 3.21
N GLY A 66 6.71 2.25 3.55
CA GLY A 66 7.42 3.17 2.69
C GLY A 66 8.21 4.18 3.51
N LYS A 67 9.09 4.93 2.84
CA LYS A 67 9.85 6.03 3.44
C LYS A 67 9.25 7.36 2.98
N TYR A 68 9.03 8.26 3.93
CA TYR A 68 8.59 9.62 3.65
C TYR A 68 9.78 10.46 3.20
N ALA A 69 9.66 11.11 2.04
CA ALA A 69 10.74 11.89 1.44
C ALA A 69 10.24 13.24 0.94
N LYS A 70 11.15 14.21 0.89
CA LYS A 70 11.00 15.41 0.05
C LYS A 70 11.80 15.19 -1.22
N VAL A 71 11.12 15.00 -2.34
CA VAL A 71 11.73 14.97 -3.67
C VAL A 71 11.61 16.36 -4.30
N GLN A 72 12.68 16.83 -4.94
CA GLN A 72 12.61 18.05 -5.74
C GLN A 72 11.94 17.65 -7.06
N GLY A 73 10.77 18.23 -7.34
CA GLY A 73 10.13 18.07 -8.65
C GLY A 73 11.03 18.70 -9.71
N HIS A 74 11.16 18.02 -10.86
CA HIS A 74 11.76 18.61 -12.06
C HIS A 74 10.96 19.82 -12.53
#